data_AF-A0A180FY34-F1
#
_entry.id   AF-A0A180FY34-F1
#
_cell.length_a   1.000
_cell.length_b   1.000
_cell.length_c   1.000
_cell.angle_alpha   90.00
_cell.angle_beta   90.00
_cell.angle_gamma   90.00
#
_symmetry.space_group_name_H-M   'P 1'
#
loop_
_entity.id
_entity.type
_entity.pdbx_description
1 polymer ?
#
loop_
_entity_poly.entity_id
_entity_poly.type
_entity_poly.pdbx_seq_one_letter_code
_entity_poly.pdbx_strand_id
1 'polypeptide(L)'
;NLVIPSIIPSPQLNGNPGSQTGSSLIDPPTFLLYSEKENNHQQAIHELIQTESGFVEICQTLSQEIMLFGTTFLSALEGRQPQTAGALVQVLGGIMFDYIRGGEAFRHYCSN
;
A
#
# COMPACT_ATOMS: atom_id res chain seq x y z
N ASN A 1 11.62 -43.76 -3.68
CA ASN A 1 11.92 -43.14 -4.99
C ASN A 1 10.72 -43.23 -5.90
N LEU A 2 9.78 -42.30 -5.72
CA LEU A 2 8.60 -42.13 -6.58
C LEU A 2 8.70 -40.71 -7.15
N VAL A 3 9.11 -40.61 -8.42
CA VAL A 3 9.02 -39.39 -9.21
C VAL A 3 7.63 -39.39 -9.84
N ILE A 4 6.79 -38.43 -9.43
CA ILE A 4 5.52 -38.12 -10.07
C ILE A 4 5.74 -36.84 -10.89
N PRO A 5 5.44 -36.81 -12.20
CA PRO A 5 5.37 -35.56 -12.94
C PRO A 5 3.97 -34.96 -12.75
N SER A 6 3.84 -33.94 -11.89
CA SER A 6 2.62 -33.13 -11.83
C SER A 6 2.78 -31.91 -12.73
N ILE A 7 2.21 -32.02 -13.92
CA ILE A 7 1.89 -30.89 -14.80
C ILE A 7 0.72 -30.15 -14.16
N ILE A 8 0.97 -28.99 -13.57
CA ILE A 8 -0.08 -28.05 -13.19
C ILE A 8 -0.26 -27.09 -14.37
N PRO A 9 -1.44 -27.00 -15.02
CA PRO A 9 -1.66 -26.04 -16.09
C PRO A 9 -1.78 -24.64 -15.49
N SER A 10 -0.99 -23.71 -16.02
CA SER A 10 -1.13 -22.27 -15.77
C SER A 10 -2.54 -21.80 -16.17
N PRO A 11 -3.22 -20.95 -15.37
CA PRO A 11 -4.44 -20.31 -15.85
C PRO A 11 -4.06 -19.32 -16.95
N GLN A 12 -4.28 -19.71 -18.21
CA GLN A 12 -4.28 -18.77 -19.32
C GLN A 12 -5.58 -17.97 -19.30
N LEU A 13 -5.50 -16.77 -18.73
CA LEU A 13 -6.49 -15.72 -18.95
C LEU A 13 -6.33 -15.21 -20.39
N ASN A 14 -7.11 -15.83 -21.28
CA ASN A 14 -7.32 -15.36 -22.63
C ASN A 14 -8.26 -14.13 -22.57
N GLY A 15 -7.68 -12.93 -22.66
CA GLY A 15 -8.43 -11.67 -22.73
C GLY A 15 -7.52 -10.54 -23.20
N ASN A 16 -7.73 -10.11 -24.46
CA ASN A 16 -7.24 -8.90 -25.13
C ASN A 16 -6.18 -8.01 -24.43
N PRO A 17 -5.03 -7.72 -25.07
CA PRO A 17 -4.13 -6.67 -24.63
C PRO A 17 -4.66 -5.31 -25.09
N GLY A 18 -5.62 -4.78 -24.35
CA GLY A 18 -6.18 -3.46 -24.59
C GLY A 18 -6.38 -2.72 -23.28
N SER A 19 -5.44 -1.82 -22.96
CA SER A 19 -5.66 -0.66 -22.11
C SER A 19 -6.09 -0.93 -20.65
N GLN A 20 -5.12 -0.93 -19.74
CA GLN A 20 -5.32 -0.45 -18.36
C GLN A 20 -3.96 -0.08 -17.74
N THR A 21 -3.34 0.93 -18.33
CA THR A 21 -2.46 1.87 -17.61
C THR A 21 -3.22 2.36 -16.38
N GLY A 22 -2.58 2.38 -15.21
CA GLY A 22 -3.14 2.67 -13.89
C GLY A 22 -3.76 4.07 -13.72
N SER A 23 -4.86 4.32 -14.43
CA SER A 23 -5.50 5.63 -14.57
C SER A 23 -7.00 5.57 -14.27
N SER A 24 -7.46 4.62 -13.43
CA SER A 24 -8.89 4.34 -13.24
C SER A 24 -9.38 4.38 -11.79
N LEU A 25 -8.63 4.96 -10.84
CA LEU A 25 -9.12 5.09 -9.46
C LEU A 25 -9.38 6.53 -9.01
N ILE A 26 -9.21 7.50 -9.90
CA ILE A 26 -9.53 8.92 -9.65
C ILE A 26 -10.50 9.33 -10.75
N ASP A 27 -11.71 9.73 -10.37
CA ASP A 27 -12.73 10.15 -11.33
C ASP A 27 -12.17 11.26 -12.26
N PRO A 28 -12.34 11.12 -13.59
CA PRO A 28 -11.91 12.09 -14.59
C PRO A 28 -12.92 13.24 -14.64
N PRO A 29 -12.86 14.14 -13.65
CA PRO A 29 -12.49 15.52 -13.95
C PRO A 29 -11.45 16.10 -12.97
N THR A 30 -11.02 15.33 -11.97
CA THR A 30 -10.24 15.86 -10.84
C THR A 30 -8.76 16.05 -11.19
N PHE A 31 -8.22 15.22 -12.07
CA PHE A 31 -6.83 15.31 -12.55
C PHE A 31 -6.48 16.64 -13.23
N LEU A 32 -7.47 17.34 -13.81
CA LEU A 32 -7.28 18.62 -14.51
C LEU A 32 -7.28 19.83 -13.56
N LEU A 33 -7.63 19.64 -12.28
CA LEU A 33 -7.73 20.72 -11.30
C LEU A 33 -6.42 20.95 -10.51
N TYR A 34 -5.53 19.96 -10.46
CA TYR A 34 -4.34 19.98 -9.61
C TYR A 34 -3.05 19.96 -10.41
N SER A 35 -2.00 20.57 -9.85
CA SER A 35 -0.67 20.54 -10.46
C SER A 35 -0.13 19.11 -10.53
N GLU A 36 0.73 18.81 -11.50
CA GLU A 36 1.42 17.52 -11.59
C GLU A 36 2.12 17.14 -10.28
N LYS A 37 2.75 18.12 -9.60
CA LYS A 37 3.36 17.93 -8.29
C LYS A 37 2.36 17.40 -7.25
N GLU A 38 1.15 17.94 -7.25
CA GLU A 38 0.11 17.54 -6.31
C GLU A 38 -0.46 16.16 -6.66
N ASN A 39 -0.65 15.87 -7.96
CA ASN A 39 -1.05 14.52 -8.39
C ASN A 39 -0.01 13.47 -7.97
N ASN A 40 1.28 13.75 -8.17
CA ASN A 40 2.37 12.86 -7.73
C ASN A 40 2.40 12.68 -6.21
N HIS A 41 2.10 13.75 -5.46
CA HIS A 41 2.01 13.69 -4.00
C HIS A 41 0.87 12.76 -3.55
N GLN A 42 -0.33 12.93 -4.10
CA GLN A 42 -1.47 12.08 -3.77
C GLN A 42 -1.21 10.63 -4.16
N GLN A 43 -0.63 10.39 -5.35
CA GLN A 43 -0.28 9.05 -5.80
C GLN A 43 0.71 8.37 -4.84
N ALA A 44 1.77 9.06 -4.41
CA ALA A 44 2.73 8.50 -3.45
C ALA A 44 2.08 8.14 -2.10
N ILE A 45 1.10 8.92 -1.65
CA ILE A 45 0.34 8.62 -0.43
C ILE A 45 -0.49 7.35 -0.60
N HIS A 46 -1.18 7.20 -1.74
CA HIS A 46 -1.95 6.00 -2.03
C HIS A 46 -1.06 4.76 -2.12
N GLU A 47 0.08 4.86 -2.79
CA GLU A 47 1.07 3.78 -2.89
C GLU A 47 1.62 3.38 -1.51
N LEU A 48 1.89 4.36 -0.63
CA LEU A 48 2.31 4.11 0.74
C LEU A 48 1.26 3.29 1.53
N ILE A 49 0.00 3.74 1.51
CA ILE A 49 -1.10 3.06 2.23
C ILE A 49 -1.29 1.64 1.71
N GLN A 50 -1.28 1.46 0.39
CA GLN A 50 -1.44 0.15 -0.23
C GLN A 50 -0.28 -0.79 0.15
N THR A 51 0.94 -0.27 0.14
CA THR A 51 2.13 -1.06 0.51
C THR A 51 2.10 -1.45 1.98
N GLU A 52 1.73 -0.53 2.87
CA GLU A 52 1.64 -0.82 4.31
C GLU A 52 0.52 -1.82 4.63
N SER A 53 -0.63 -1.73 3.94
CA SER A 53 -1.70 -2.72 4.07
C SER A 53 -1.20 -4.13 3.71
N GLY A 54 -0.52 -4.28 2.57
CA GLY A 54 0.06 -5.57 2.19
C GLY A 54 1.14 -6.04 3.17
N PHE A 55 1.94 -5.13 3.71
CA PHE A 55 2.94 -5.44 4.73
C PHE A 55 2.30 -5.99 6.01
N VAL A 56 1.24 -5.33 6.50
CA VAL A 56 0.48 -5.76 7.68
C VAL A 56 -0.11 -7.16 7.49
N GLU A 57 -0.69 -7.45 6.33
CA GLU A 57 -1.23 -8.77 5.99
C GLU A 57 -0.15 -9.86 6.06
N ILE A 58 1.04 -9.59 5.53
CA ILE A 58 2.19 -10.50 5.61
C ILE A 58 2.57 -10.73 7.08
N CYS A 59 2.74 -9.64 7.84
CA CYS A 59 3.18 -9.71 9.24
C CYS A 59 2.18 -10.37 10.18
N GLN A 60 0.88 -10.39 9.85
CA GLN A 60 -0.15 -11.10 10.62
C GLN A 60 0.21 -12.58 10.84
N THR A 61 0.98 -13.17 9.93
CA THR A 61 1.42 -14.57 10.00
C THR A 61 2.82 -14.77 10.60
N LEU A 62 3.61 -13.70 10.72
CA LEU A 62 5.05 -13.78 11.04
C LEU A 62 5.41 -13.22 12.41
N SER A 63 4.81 -12.09 12.80
CA SER A 63 5.14 -11.40 14.05
C SER A 63 3.98 -10.51 14.51
N GLN A 64 3.45 -10.78 15.70
CA GLN A 64 2.37 -9.99 16.28
C GLN A 64 2.79 -8.56 16.62
N GLU A 65 4.02 -8.37 17.09
CA GLU A 65 4.55 -7.05 17.47
C GLU A 65 4.71 -6.15 16.24
N ILE A 66 5.30 -6.67 15.17
CA ILE A 66 5.50 -5.93 13.92
C ILE A 66 4.16 -5.64 13.25
N MET A 67 3.24 -6.61 13.25
CA MET A 67 1.88 -6.41 12.75
C MET A 67 1.15 -5.31 13.53
N LEU A 68 1.24 -5.31 14.86
CA LEU A 68 0.62 -4.27 15.68
C LEU A 68 1.21 -2.88 15.40
N PHE A 69 2.52 -2.81 15.21
CA PHE A 69 3.19 -1.58 14.82
C PHE A 69 2.70 -1.07 13.45
N GLY A 70 2.66 -1.94 12.43
CA GLY A 70 2.17 -1.61 11.10
C GLY A 70 0.69 -1.23 11.06
N THR A 71 -0.18 -1.96 11.75
CA THR A 71 -1.62 -1.63 11.83
C THR A 71 -1.88 -0.28 12.47
N THR A 72 -1.08 0.09 13.48
CA THR A 72 -1.17 1.41 14.13
C THR A 72 -0.81 2.52 13.15
N PHE A 73 0.25 2.34 12.36
CA PHE A 73 0.66 3.29 11.34
C PHE A 73 -0.34 3.39 10.19
N LEU A 74 -0.81 2.25 9.66
CA LEU A 74 -1.84 2.19 8.63
C LEU A 74 -3.12 2.91 9.08
N SER A 75 -3.59 2.64 10.30
CA SER A 75 -4.77 3.33 10.86
C SER A 75 -4.58 4.84 10.94
N ALA A 76 -3.38 5.30 11.27
CA ALA A 76 -3.07 6.73 11.31
C ALA A 76 -3.07 7.36 9.91
N LEU A 77 -2.57 6.65 8.88
CA LEU A 77 -2.61 7.11 7.48
C LEU A 77 -4.06 7.18 6.96
N GLU A 78 -4.84 6.12 7.17
CA GLU A 78 -6.25 6.05 6.77
C GLU A 78 -7.09 7.10 7.51
N GLY A 79 -6.79 7.38 8.78
CA GLY A 79 -7.43 8.45 9.53
C GLY A 79 -7.19 9.87 8.97
N ARG A 80 -6.24 10.03 8.05
CA ARG A 80 -6.00 11.29 7.32
C ARG A 80 -6.62 11.32 5.93
N GLN A 81 -7.20 10.22 5.47
CA GLN A 81 -7.94 10.20 4.22
C GLN A 81 -9.18 11.09 4.33
N PRO A 82 -9.39 12.02 3.39
CA PRO A 82 -10.56 12.87 3.41
C PRO A 82 -11.84 12.05 3.21
N GLN A 83 -12.85 12.31 4.04
CA GLN A 83 -14.16 11.66 3.92
C GLN A 83 -15.02 12.25 2.78
N THR A 84 -14.55 13.32 2.15
CA THR A 84 -15.25 14.03 1.08
C THR A 84 -14.60 13.71 -0.26
N ALA A 85 -15.40 13.27 -1.23
CA ALA A 85 -14.94 13.02 -2.59
C ALA A 85 -14.28 14.28 -3.18
N GLY A 86 -13.05 14.13 -3.70
CA GLY A 86 -12.28 15.21 -4.32
C GLY A 86 -11.39 16.05 -3.38
N ALA A 87 -11.44 15.80 -2.06
CA ALA A 87 -10.49 16.40 -1.13
C ALA A 87 -9.14 15.64 -1.14
N LEU A 88 -8.06 16.35 -0.79
CA LEU A 88 -6.69 15.84 -0.84
C LEU A 88 -6.11 15.61 0.56
N VAL A 89 -5.20 14.65 0.67
CA VAL A 89 -4.43 14.44 1.90
C VAL A 89 -3.33 15.50 1.96
N GLN A 90 -3.34 16.37 2.98
CA GLN A 90 -2.45 17.53 3.01
C GLN A 90 -1.13 17.32 3.77
N VAL A 91 -1.13 16.67 4.94
CA VAL A 91 0.09 16.57 5.77
C VAL A 91 0.17 15.23 6.49
N LEU A 92 1.17 14.43 6.10
CA LEU A 92 1.52 13.16 6.76
C LEU A 92 2.80 13.23 7.59
N GLY A 93 3.54 14.35 7.56
CA GLY A 93 4.87 14.45 8.15
C GLY A 93 4.98 14.02 9.62
N GLY A 94 3.97 14.35 10.44
CA GLY A 94 3.93 13.91 11.84
C GLY A 94 3.76 12.39 11.99
N ILE A 95 2.90 11.79 11.18
CA ILE A 95 2.67 10.33 11.20
C ILE A 95 3.93 9.60 10.75
N MET A 96 4.59 10.08 9.69
CA MET A 96 5.85 9.52 9.21
C MET A 96 6.97 9.66 10.24
N PHE A 97 7.03 10.80 10.94
CA PHE A 97 8.01 11.02 11.99
C PHE A 97 7.85 10.02 13.14
N ASP A 98 6.63 9.80 13.61
CA ASP A 98 6.34 8.84 14.68
C ASP A 98 6.66 7.39 14.25
N TYR A 99 6.33 7.03 13.01
CA TYR A 99 6.67 5.72 12.44
C TYR A 99 8.18 5.49 12.36
N ILE A 100 8.94 6.43 11.80
CA ILE A 100 10.40 6.30 11.68
C ILE A 100 11.04 6.19 13.06
N ARG A 101 10.57 6.96 14.04
CA ARG A 101 11.08 6.90 15.41
C ARG A 101 10.79 5.55 16.08
N GLY A 102 9.67 4.93 15.75
CA GLY A 102 9.27 3.60 16.26
C GLY A 102 9.93 2.41 15.57
N GLY A 103 10.80 2.63 14.58
CA GLY A 103 11.42 1.56 13.78
C GLY A 103 12.30 0.56 14.56
N GLU A 104 12.56 0.80 15.85
CA GLU A 104 13.21 -0.19 16.72
C GLU A 104 12.43 -1.50 16.84
N ALA A 105 11.11 -1.48 16.63
CA ALA A 105 10.25 -2.66 16.64
C ALA A 105 10.70 -3.73 15.63
N PHE A 106 11.33 -3.32 14.52
CA PHE A 106 11.86 -4.26 13.52
C PHE A 106 13.22 -4.85 13.89
N ARG A 107 13.95 -4.23 14.84
CA ARG A 107 15.37 -4.53 15.07
C ARG A 107 15.60 -5.99 15.40
N HIS A 108 14.83 -6.55 16.33
CA HIS A 108 15.03 -7.92 16.79
C HIS A 108 14.70 -8.94 15.69
N TYR A 109 13.64 -8.68 14.91
CA TYR A 109 13.24 -9.56 13.82
C TYR A 109 14.25 -9.55 12.68
N CYS A 110 14.72 -8.38 12.26
CA CYS A 110 15.64 -8.25 11.12
C CYS A 110 17.11 -8.61 11.45
N SER A 111 17.46 -8.73 12.73
CA SER A 111 18.82 -9.06 13.16
C SER A 111 19.10 -10.56 13.33
N ASN A 112 18.07 -11.40 13.24
CA ASN A 112 18.16 -12.86 13.36
C ASN A 112 17.79 -13.55 12.05
#